data_AF-A0AAE3HG79-F1
#
_entry.id   AF-A0AAE3HG79-F1
#
_cell.length_a   1.000
_cell.length_b   1.000
_cell.length_c   1.000
_cell.angle_alpha   90.00
_cell.angle_beta   90.00
_cell.angle_gamma   90.00
#
_symmetry.space_group_name_H-M   'P 1'
#
loop_
_entity.id
_entity.type
_entity.pdbx_description
1 polymer ?
#
loop_
_entity_poly.entity_id
_entity_poly.type
_entity_poly.pdbx_seq_one_letter_code
_entity_poly.pdbx_strand_id
1 'polypeptide(L)'
;MDTKSTFKGTIISIQPRIRLTRSFDESSHTYPGYAITLEGELDNTNTTFSIGIGKTVHAKHQFKVNDIIPGECVPVPDPDTEPTQYYKVSKLKVISWYHH
;
A
#
# COMPACT_ATOMS: atom_id res chain seq x y z
N MET A 1 5.35 -19.89 -6.54
CA MET A 1 4.04 -19.33 -6.93
C MET A 1 3.71 -18.26 -5.89
N ASP A 2 3.72 -17.00 -6.28
CA ASP A 2 3.32 -15.91 -5.40
C ASP A 2 1.82 -16.04 -5.10
N THR A 3 1.45 -16.49 -3.89
CA THR A 3 0.04 -16.58 -3.48
C THR A 3 -0.50 -15.16 -3.32
N LYS A 4 -1.50 -14.80 -4.12
CA LYS A 4 -2.18 -13.51 -4.01
C LYS A 4 -3.24 -13.59 -2.91
N SER A 5 -3.19 -12.64 -2.00
CA SER A 5 -4.18 -12.40 -0.96
C SER A 5 -5.19 -11.36 -1.42
N THR A 6 -6.47 -11.61 -1.16
CA THR A 6 -7.53 -10.64 -1.49
C THR A 6 -7.87 -9.85 -0.23
N PHE A 7 -8.06 -8.54 -0.36
CA PHE A 7 -8.40 -7.69 0.77
C PHE A 7 -9.50 -6.71 0.47
N LYS A 8 -10.13 -6.25 1.55
CA LYS A 8 -11.02 -5.09 1.58
C LYS A 8 -10.83 -4.37 2.90
N GLY A 9 -10.41 -3.12 2.86
CA GLY A 9 -10.14 -2.36 4.08
C GLY A 9 -10.37 -0.87 3.94
N THR A 10 -10.52 -0.23 5.09
CA THR A 10 -10.61 1.22 5.24
C THR A 10 -9.21 1.77 5.44
N ILE A 11 -8.86 2.82 4.69
CA ILE A 11 -7.56 3.48 4.82
C ILE A 11 -7.52 4.25 6.13
N ILE A 12 -6.64 3.85 7.04
CA ILE A 12 -6.43 4.55 8.32
C ILE A 12 -5.22 5.48 8.28
N SER A 13 -4.25 5.23 7.40
CA SER A 13 -3.06 6.07 7.26
C SER A 13 -2.45 5.96 5.86
N ILE A 14 -1.87 7.06 5.37
CA ILE A 14 -1.12 7.14 4.12
C ILE A 14 0.22 7.82 4.42
N GLN A 15 1.32 7.09 4.26
CA GLN A 15 2.66 7.58 4.54
C GLN A 15 3.53 7.54 3.28
N PRO A 16 4.23 8.63 2.94
CA PRO A 16 5.16 8.62 1.80
C PRO A 16 6.35 7.70 2.10
N ARG A 17 6.68 6.81 1.16
CA ARG A 17 7.87 5.94 1.23
C ARG A 17 9.00 6.67 0.52
N ILE A 18 9.87 7.30 1.28
CA ILE A 18 11.07 7.98 0.77
C ILE A 18 12.26 7.10 1.07
N ARG A 19 12.96 6.61 0.04
CA ARG A 19 14.23 5.90 0.22
C ARG A 19 15.37 6.88 -0.05
N LEU A 20 16.10 7.23 1.00
CA LEU A 20 17.33 8.00 0.89
C LEU A 20 18.46 7.06 0.45
N THR A 21 18.71 7.00 -0.85
CA THR A 21 19.95 6.45 -1.40
C THR A 21 21.03 7.51 -1.24
N ARG A 22 21.84 7.42 -0.18
CA ARG A 22 23.06 8.24 -0.04
C ARG A 22 24.14 7.64 -0.93
N SER A 23 24.29 8.18 -2.13
CA SER A 23 25.49 7.99 -2.96
C SER A 23 26.38 9.23 -2.80
N PHE A 24 27.67 9.01 -2.60
CA PHE A 24 28.68 10.05 -2.33
C PHE A 24 28.97 10.94 -3.55
N ASP A 25 28.50 10.57 -4.74
CA ASP A 25 28.53 11.38 -5.96
C ASP A 25 27.21 11.11 -6.70
N GLU A 26 26.30 12.09 -6.73
CA GLU A 26 24.94 12.01 -7.31
C GLU A 26 23.82 11.42 -6.41
N SER A 27 23.05 12.31 -5.75
CA SER A 27 21.83 11.95 -5.00
C SER A 27 20.63 11.70 -5.92
N SER A 28 20.41 10.44 -6.34
CA SER A 28 19.15 10.04 -6.98
C SER A 28 18.11 9.68 -5.91
N HIS A 29 17.11 10.54 -5.71
CA HIS A 29 15.95 10.27 -4.87
C HIS A 29 15.02 9.26 -5.55
N THR A 30 15.12 7.98 -5.20
CA THR A 30 14.10 7.01 -5.61
C THR A 30 12.94 7.09 -4.63
N TYR A 31 11.79 7.55 -5.10
CA TYR A 31 10.58 7.65 -4.31
C TYR A 31 9.68 6.46 -4.68
N PRO A 32 9.76 5.34 -3.93
CA PRO A 32 9.05 4.10 -4.26
C PRO A 32 7.52 4.23 -4.26
N GLY A 33 6.96 5.23 -3.57
CA GLY A 33 5.53 5.52 -3.58
C GLY A 33 4.99 5.79 -2.18
N TYR A 34 3.89 5.16 -1.81
CA TYR A 34 3.21 5.34 -0.52
C TYR A 34 2.99 4.00 0.18
N ALA A 35 3.07 4.01 1.50
CA ALA A 35 2.63 2.95 2.38
C ALA A 35 1.23 3.33 2.87
N ILE A 36 0.25 2.47 2.61
CA ILE A 36 -1.12 2.66 3.06
C ILE A 36 -1.41 1.61 4.13
N THR A 37 -1.79 2.06 5.32
CA THR A 37 -2.27 1.16 6.37
C THR A 37 -3.78 1.04 6.26
N LEU A 38 -4.25 -0.20 6.26
CA LEU A 38 -5.64 -0.59 6.11
C LEU A 38 -6.09 -1.36 7.34
N GLU A 39 -7.29 -1.05 7.81
CA GLU A 39 -8.03 -1.88 8.75
C GLU A 39 -9.18 -2.55 8.00
N GLY A 40 -9.25 -3.88 8.03
CA GLY A 40 -10.31 -4.59 7.31
C GLY A 40 -10.07 -6.09 7.25
N GLU A 41 -10.50 -6.69 6.15
CA GLU A 41 -10.41 -8.12 5.91
C GLU A 41 -9.32 -8.43 4.91
N LEU A 42 -8.47 -9.40 5.25
CA LEU A 42 -7.48 -10.02 4.38
C LEU A 42 -7.73 -11.53 4.36
N ASP A 43 -8.06 -12.09 3.20
CA ASP A 43 -8.41 -13.51 3.02
C ASP A 43 -9.40 -14.04 4.08
N ASN A 44 -10.50 -13.31 4.32
CA ASN A 44 -11.52 -13.60 5.34
C ASN A 44 -11.06 -13.48 6.80
N THR A 45 -9.90 -12.86 7.05
CA THR A 45 -9.40 -12.59 8.40
C THR A 45 -9.40 -11.08 8.65
N ASN A 46 -10.10 -10.64 9.69
CA ASN A 46 -10.04 -9.25 10.12
C ASN A 46 -8.68 -8.93 10.73
N THR A 47 -7.95 -8.00 10.12
CA THR A 47 -6.62 -7.59 10.57
C THR A 47 -6.29 -6.17 10.11
N THR A 48 -5.27 -5.59 10.73
CA THR A 48 -4.64 -4.36 10.26
C THR A 48 -3.37 -4.71 9.50
N PHE A 49 -3.23 -4.19 8.29
CA PHE A 49 -2.09 -4.50 7.43
C PHE A 49 -1.68 -3.30 6.60
N SER A 50 -0.41 -3.27 6.19
CA SER A 50 0.15 -2.19 5.37
C SER A 50 0.52 -2.64 3.96
N ILE A 51 0.09 -1.88 2.97
CA ILE A 51 0.33 -2.14 1.54
C ILE A 51 1.23 -1.07 0.92
N GLY A 52 2.16 -1.47 0.06
CA GLY A 52 2.98 -0.57 -0.74
C GLY A 52 2.34 -0.29 -2.10
N ILE A 53 2.09 0.98 -2.41
CA ILE A 53 1.59 1.41 -3.73
C ILE A 53 2.57 2.36 -4.41
N GLY A 54 2.68 2.28 -5.74
CA GLY A 54 3.50 3.19 -6.54
C GLY A 54 2.87 4.58 -6.68
N LYS A 55 3.71 5.59 -6.98
CA LYS A 55 3.26 6.99 -7.15
C LYS A 55 2.10 7.15 -8.13
N THR A 56 2.18 6.49 -9.28
CA THR A 56 1.19 6.59 -10.36
C THR A 56 -0.18 6.09 -9.91
N VAL A 57 -0.22 5.05 -9.06
CA VAL A 57 -1.46 4.49 -8.53
C VAL A 57 -2.10 5.47 -7.55
N HIS A 58 -1.30 6.05 -6.63
CA HIS A 58 -1.82 7.08 -5.71
C HIS A 58 -2.31 8.33 -6.46
N ALA A 59 -1.55 8.83 -7.45
CA ALA A 59 -1.96 10.00 -8.24
C ALA A 59 -3.25 9.75 -9.05
N LYS A 60 -3.43 8.54 -9.58
CA LYS A 60 -4.61 8.15 -10.36
C LYS A 60 -5.87 8.06 -9.50
N HIS A 61 -5.75 7.47 -8.31
CA HIS A 61 -6.91 7.17 -7.46
C HIS A 61 -7.15 8.21 -6.35
N GLN A 62 -6.16 9.05 -6.06
CA GLN A 62 -6.19 10.09 -5.02
C GLN A 62 -6.74 9.57 -3.69
N PHE A 63 -6.23 8.42 -3.25
CA PHE A 63 -6.68 7.77 -2.02
C PHE A 63 -6.63 8.72 -0.83
N LYS A 64 -7.66 8.69 0.00
CA LYS A 64 -7.76 9.47 1.23
C LYS A 64 -7.97 8.56 2.43
N VAL A 65 -7.61 9.05 3.60
CA VAL A 65 -8.00 8.42 4.86
C VAL A 65 -9.53 8.33 4.92
N ASN A 66 -10.04 7.20 5.41
CA ASN A 66 -11.44 6.77 5.41
C ASN A 66 -12.00 6.26 4.07
N ASP A 67 -11.21 6.20 3.00
CA ASP A 67 -11.64 5.47 1.80
C ASP A 67 -11.67 3.97 2.07
N ILE A 68 -12.70 3.31 1.56
CA ILE A 68 -12.75 1.86 1.54
C ILE A 68 -12.25 1.39 0.17
N ILE A 69 -11.23 0.53 0.18
CA ILE A 69 -10.61 -0.02 -1.02
C ILE A 69 -10.56 -1.55 -0.94
N PRO A 70 -11.03 -2.28 -1.97
CA PRO A 70 -10.66 -3.66 -2.19
C PRO A 70 -9.42 -3.74 -3.08
N GLY A 71 -8.74 -4.89 -3.02
CA GLY A 71 -7.63 -5.17 -3.91
C GLY A 71 -7.09 -6.59 -3.73
N GLU A 72 -6.08 -6.88 -4.53
CA GLU A 72 -5.26 -8.07 -4.39
C GLU A 72 -3.83 -7.63 -4.07
N CYS A 73 -3.16 -8.35 -3.20
CA CYS A 73 -1.80 -8.06 -2.80
C CYS A 73 -0.98 -9.35 -2.64
N VAL A 74 0.33 -9.22 -2.66
CA VAL A 74 1.25 -10.35 -2.44
C VAL A 74 2.07 -10.04 -1.19
N PRO A 75 2.26 -10.99 -0.26
CA PRO A 75 3.12 -10.75 0.90
C PRO A 75 4.54 -10.48 0.44
N VAL A 76 5.19 -9.48 1.06
CA VAL A 76 6.61 -9.24 0.82
C VAL A 76 7.39 -10.46 1.32
N PRO A 77 8.25 -11.08 0.48
CA PRO A 77 8.95 -12.32 0.84
C PRO A 77 10.00 -12.12 1.94
N ASP A 78 10.54 -10.90 2.06
CA ASP A 78 11.53 -10.54 3.08
C ASP A 78 11.19 -9.16 3.70
N PRO A 79 10.79 -9.11 4.98
CA PRO A 79 10.34 -7.86 5.63
C PRO A 79 11.46 -6.83 5.83
N ASP A 80 12.74 -7.22 5.77
CA ASP A 80 13.87 -6.29 5.83
C ASP A 80 14.08 -5.55 4.51
N THR A 81 13.56 -6.08 3.40
CA THR A 81 13.65 -5.42 2.08
C THR A 81 12.61 -4.32 1.83
N GLU A 82 11.40 -4.42 2.40
CA GLU A 82 10.37 -3.40 2.25
C GLU A 82 9.63 -3.08 3.56
N PRO A 83 9.44 -1.80 3.92
CA PRO A 83 8.68 -1.38 5.12
C PRO A 83 7.16 -1.68 5.09
N THR A 84 6.67 -2.42 4.09
CA THR A 84 5.24 -2.75 3.94
C THR A 84 5.07 -4.26 3.95
N GLN A 85 3.99 -4.75 4.56
CA GLN A 85 3.73 -6.19 4.65
C GLN A 85 3.35 -6.81 3.31
N TYR A 86 2.76 -6.02 2.40
CA TYR A 86 2.34 -6.49 1.08
C TYR A 86 2.76 -5.56 -0.06
N TYR A 87 3.10 -6.14 -1.21
CA TYR A 87 3.50 -5.49 -2.45
C TYR A 87 2.68 -6.02 -3.65
N LYS A 88 3.00 -5.53 -4.87
CA LYS A 88 2.28 -5.89 -6.13
C LYS A 88 0.75 -5.70 -6.04
N VAL A 89 0.32 -4.61 -5.42
CA VAL A 89 -1.11 -4.36 -5.21
C VAL A 89 -1.82 -4.09 -6.53
N SER A 90 -2.93 -4.78 -6.76
CA SER A 90 -3.72 -4.75 -8.00
C SER A 90 -5.23 -4.65 -7.71
N LYS A 91 -6.03 -4.37 -8.74
CA LYS A 91 -7.50 -4.23 -8.66
C LYS A 91 -8.02 -3.19 -7.66
N LEU A 92 -7.21 -2.19 -7.37
CA LEU A 92 -7.57 -1.10 -6.48
C LEU A 92 -8.71 -0.24 -7.06
N LYS A 93 -9.75 -0.03 -6.27
CA LYS A 93 -10.87 0.87 -6.59
C LYS A 93 -11.44 1.48 -5.32
N VAL A 94 -11.73 2.77 -5.30
CA VAL A 94 -12.49 3.37 -4.19
C VAL A 94 -13.95 2.95 -4.34
N ILE A 95 -14.49 2.24 -3.34
CA ILE A 95 -15.87 1.72 -3.38
C ILE A 95 -16.85 2.54 -2.54
N SER A 96 -16.36 3.30 -1.57
CA SER A 96 -17.17 4.21 -0.76
C SER A 96 -16.29 5.27 -0.12
N TRP A 97 -16.86 6.47 0.01
CA TRP A 97 -16.36 7.54 0.87
C TRP A 97 -17.19 7.48 2.15
N TYR A 98 -16.57 7.29 3.31
CA TYR A 98 -17.31 7.34 4.56
C TYR A 98 -17.76 8.78 4.82
N HIS A 99 -19.03 9.09 4.52
CA HIS A 99 -19.63 10.39 4.83
C HIS A 99 -20.12 10.32 6.27
N HIS A 100 -19.42 11.00 7.17
CA HIS A 100 -19.88 11.22 8.54
C HIS A 100 -21.04 12.23 8.57
#